data_AF-A0AAD9V0F9-F1
#
_entry.id   AF-A0AAD9V0F9-F1
#
_cell.length_a   1.000
_cell.length_b   1.000
_cell.length_c   1.000
_cell.angle_alpha   90.00
_cell.angle_beta   90.00
_cell.angle_gamma   90.00
#
_symmetry.space_group_name_H-M   'P 1'
#
loop_
_entity.id
_entity.type
_entity.pdbx_description
1 polymer ?
#
loop_
_entity_poly.entity_id
_entity_poly.type
_entity_poly.pdbx_seq_one_letter_code
_entity_poly.pdbx_strand_id
1 'polypeptide(L)'
;MIVGHCCVKFGAVWPIRRILDQAHKERKGRFNIGAFARAKRLAKEEAIGRAISKCTELQSVCAEMENEIHALKVKRGLLENEKVHLPRGSAMQQVSSFKDGNSEVLDLPPRTGRKRRLVTMENASKIHGNSSLSPSKKRKVSLRGLFNTVVTHATTKELKEMSKGSKKINEKVVPSLANVAVRAFERSADNVNRSVMILYRGGLMSKAKYNSVLSSLIYKTGVDSKKKRCKLSNGVLLPKLLPYKDLMKFIKSIDIGVLKPIPQAEQIENQDGPNVTHQVSGCFLDLEARLLQLADLYLSIDKVTPILSWFGKAPGTFLVAIGADGAPFGKDNEATSWLVSFLNLGNRIASCDDNFLLLGANCKEDHPTIIKNATQIRSEIALIESKTYQLQGDDIAINFKFELVPSDMKWLATFSGELTNSAAYPSSFAKC
;
A
#
# COMPACT_ATOMS: atom_id res chain seq x y z
N MET A 1 -5.05 60.15 -48.60
CA MET A 1 -6.51 60.05 -48.85
C MET A 1 -6.69 58.97 -49.91
N ILE A 2 -7.45 57.88 -49.78
CA ILE A 2 -8.42 57.37 -48.80
C ILE A 2 -8.31 55.83 -48.83
N VAL A 3 -8.51 55.21 -47.67
CA VAL A 3 -8.59 53.76 -47.42
C VAL A 3 -9.94 53.21 -47.89
N GLY A 4 -9.96 52.03 -48.51
CA GLY A 4 -11.20 51.30 -48.85
C GLY A 4 -11.04 49.80 -48.67
N HIS A 5 -11.36 49.30 -47.47
CA HIS A 5 -11.57 47.88 -47.18
C HIS A 5 -12.98 47.46 -47.58
N CYS A 6 -13.10 46.36 -48.31
CA CYS A 6 -14.37 45.71 -48.64
C CYS A 6 -14.50 44.42 -47.84
N CYS A 7 -15.55 44.30 -47.02
CA CYS A 7 -15.89 43.09 -46.27
C CYS A 7 -17.35 42.72 -46.54
N VAL A 8 -17.56 41.46 -46.91
CA VAL A 8 -18.81 40.85 -47.40
C VAL A 8 -19.76 40.55 -46.23
N LYS A 9 -21.06 40.85 -46.40
CA LYS A 9 -22.14 40.48 -45.47
C LYS A 9 -22.78 39.15 -45.89
N PHE A 10 -22.93 38.22 -44.94
CA PHE A 10 -23.84 37.07 -45.04
C PHE A 10 -25.04 37.27 -44.11
N GLY A 11 -26.25 37.00 -44.63
CA GLY A 11 -27.50 37.05 -43.89
C GLY A 11 -28.11 35.66 -43.66
N ALA A 12 -29.03 35.61 -42.69
CA ALA A 12 -29.95 34.54 -42.26
C ALA A 12 -29.46 33.54 -41.19
N VAL A 13 -29.77 33.85 -39.92
CA VAL A 13 -29.75 32.93 -38.78
C VAL A 13 -31.12 32.93 -38.12
N TRP A 14 -31.94 31.92 -38.38
CA TRP A 14 -33.10 31.49 -37.59
C TRP A 14 -33.22 29.97 -37.83
N PRO A 15 -32.96 29.09 -36.83
CA PRO A 15 -33.95 28.81 -35.78
C PRO A 15 -33.32 28.34 -34.43
N ILE A 16 -32.48 29.14 -33.78
CA ILE A 16 -31.89 28.76 -32.46
C ILE A 16 -32.80 29.17 -31.29
N ARG A 17 -33.68 30.16 -31.50
CA ARG A 17 -34.48 30.75 -30.41
C ARG A 17 -35.58 29.81 -29.88
N ARG A 18 -36.11 28.92 -30.74
CA ARG A 18 -37.18 27.98 -30.35
C ARG A 18 -36.67 26.80 -29.49
N ILE A 19 -35.41 26.42 -29.64
CA ILE A 19 -34.77 25.36 -28.85
C ILE A 19 -34.38 25.87 -27.45
N LEU A 20 -33.99 27.13 -27.33
CA LEU A 20 -33.65 27.75 -26.04
C LEU A 20 -34.87 28.00 -25.16
N ASP A 21 -36.02 28.35 -25.73
CA ASP A 21 -37.25 28.58 -24.97
C ASP A 21 -37.90 27.28 -24.46
N GLN A 22 -37.72 26.16 -25.17
CA GLN A 22 -38.15 24.82 -24.71
C GLN A 22 -37.26 24.34 -23.55
N ALA A 23 -35.94 24.55 -23.63
CA ALA A 23 -34.97 24.20 -22.59
C ALA A 23 -35.11 25.06 -21.31
N HIS A 24 -35.73 26.24 -21.40
CA HIS A 24 -35.97 27.10 -20.24
C HIS A 24 -37.21 26.70 -19.42
N LYS A 25 -38.19 26.02 -20.03
CA LYS A 25 -39.41 25.55 -19.33
C LYS A 25 -39.19 24.26 -18.52
N GLU A 26 -38.17 23.45 -18.82
CA GLU A 26 -37.88 22.18 -18.12
C GLU A 26 -36.95 22.32 -16.90
N ARG A 27 -36.50 23.53 -16.53
CA ARG A 27 -35.58 23.78 -15.40
C ARG A 27 -36.26 24.10 -14.05
N LYS A 28 -37.50 23.70 -13.84
CA LYS A 28 -38.15 23.76 -12.51
C LYS A 28 -37.85 22.49 -11.72
N GLY A 29 -36.69 22.42 -11.07
CA GLY A 29 -36.37 21.30 -10.17
C GLY A 29 -34.91 21.13 -9.75
N ARG A 30 -33.97 21.98 -10.20
CA ARG A 30 -32.56 21.87 -9.79
C ARG A 30 -32.19 22.92 -8.75
N PHE A 31 -31.55 22.45 -7.68
CA PHE A 31 -30.98 23.23 -6.58
C PHE A 31 -30.20 24.43 -7.10
N ASN A 32 -30.65 25.65 -6.78
CA ASN A 32 -30.04 26.87 -7.26
C ASN A 32 -28.75 27.14 -6.46
N ILE A 33 -27.64 26.53 -6.93
CA ILE A 33 -26.29 26.65 -6.34
C ILE A 33 -25.89 28.11 -6.18
N GLY A 34 -26.29 29.00 -7.09
CA GLY A 34 -26.03 30.44 -7.00
C GLY A 34 -26.75 31.10 -5.81
N ALA A 35 -28.02 30.75 -5.58
CA ALA A 35 -28.77 31.23 -4.42
C ALA A 35 -28.22 30.65 -3.11
N PHE A 36 -27.87 29.36 -3.10
CA PHE A 36 -27.26 28.71 -1.94
C PHE A 36 -25.89 29.32 -1.58
N ALA A 37 -25.04 29.57 -2.57
CA ALA A 37 -23.74 30.20 -2.36
C ALA A 37 -23.87 31.64 -1.82
N ARG A 38 -24.85 32.42 -2.31
CA ARG A 38 -25.15 33.76 -1.78
C ARG A 38 -25.64 33.69 -0.33
N ALA A 39 -26.57 32.78 -0.01
CA ALA A 39 -27.06 32.61 1.35
C ALA A 39 -25.94 32.18 2.32
N LYS A 40 -25.04 31.27 1.90
CA LYS A 40 -23.88 30.86 2.70
C LYS A 40 -22.88 31.99 2.91
N ARG A 41 -22.67 32.85 1.90
CA ARG A 41 -21.82 34.04 2.03
C ARG A 41 -22.40 35.04 3.03
N LEU A 42 -23.70 35.33 2.94
CA LEU A 42 -24.39 36.25 3.85
C LEU A 42 -24.35 35.75 5.29
N ALA A 43 -24.63 34.47 5.52
CA ALA A 43 -24.52 33.84 6.84
C ALA A 43 -23.10 33.89 7.41
N LYS A 44 -22.07 33.78 6.55
CA LYS A 44 -20.66 33.92 6.95
C LYS A 44 -20.33 35.37 7.32
N GLU A 45 -20.80 36.34 6.54
CA GLU A 45 -20.59 37.77 6.83
C GLU A 45 -21.27 38.17 8.16
N GLU A 46 -22.49 37.70 8.44
CA GLU A 46 -23.17 37.89 9.73
C GLU A 46 -22.42 37.23 10.90
N ALA A 47 -21.90 36.02 10.70
CA ALA A 47 -21.12 35.33 11.73
C ALA A 47 -19.81 36.08 12.06
N ILE A 48 -19.15 36.63 11.04
CA ILE A 48 -17.96 37.47 11.21
C ILE A 48 -18.32 38.77 11.94
N GLY A 49 -19.41 39.42 11.57
CA GLY A 49 -19.89 40.64 12.25
C GLY A 49 -20.16 40.40 13.75
N ARG A 50 -20.84 39.30 14.09
CA ARG A 50 -21.07 38.90 15.49
C ARG A 50 -19.77 38.64 16.24
N ALA A 51 -18.80 37.97 15.61
CA ALA A 51 -17.51 37.69 16.23
C ALA A 51 -16.70 38.97 16.50
N ILE A 52 -16.70 39.93 15.57
CA ILE A 52 -16.04 41.23 15.74
C ILE A 52 -16.67 41.99 16.90
N SER A 53 -18.01 42.08 16.94
CA SER A 53 -18.73 42.76 18.03
C SER A 53 -18.42 42.15 19.40
N LYS A 54 -18.33 40.81 19.49
CA LYS A 54 -17.97 40.08 20.71
C LYS A 54 -16.53 40.37 21.14
N CYS A 55 -15.60 40.47 20.18
CA CYS A 55 -14.20 40.82 20.45
C CYS A 55 -14.07 42.23 21.03
N THR A 56 -14.79 43.21 20.49
CA THR A 56 -14.80 44.58 21.03
C THR A 56 -15.38 44.66 22.43
N GLU A 57 -16.45 43.91 22.71
CA GLU A 57 -17.05 43.82 24.04
C GLU A 57 -16.10 43.17 25.07
N LEU A 58 -15.37 42.12 24.67
CA LEU A 58 -14.35 41.51 25.53
C LEU A 58 -13.16 42.44 25.77
N GLN A 59 -12.78 43.26 24.79
CA GLN A 59 -11.70 44.24 24.94
C GLN A 59 -12.06 45.34 25.94
N SER A 60 -13.31 45.82 25.95
CA SER A 60 -13.75 46.81 26.96
C SER A 60 -13.77 46.20 28.36
N VAL A 61 -14.24 44.96 28.52
CA VAL A 61 -14.24 44.26 29.82
C VAL A 61 -12.82 44.04 30.32
N CYS A 62 -11.88 43.64 29.45
CA CYS A 62 -10.47 43.51 29.84
C CYS A 62 -9.88 44.85 30.31
N ALA A 63 -10.17 45.95 29.62
CA ALA A 63 -9.71 47.28 30.02
C ALA A 63 -10.30 47.72 31.37
N GLU A 64 -11.57 47.43 31.63
CA GLU A 64 -12.22 47.69 32.93
C GLU A 64 -11.58 46.86 34.05
N MET A 65 -11.32 45.57 33.81
CA MET A 65 -10.62 44.71 34.77
C MET A 65 -9.19 45.19 35.05
N GLU A 66 -8.46 45.66 34.03
CA GLU A 66 -7.12 46.23 34.20
C GLU A 66 -7.16 47.50 35.06
N ASN A 67 -8.16 48.36 34.85
CA ASN A 67 -8.37 49.56 35.66
C ASN A 67 -8.76 49.21 37.11
N GLU A 68 -9.59 48.18 37.31
CA GLU A 68 -9.98 47.72 38.64
C GLU A 68 -8.78 47.10 39.39
N ILE A 69 -7.97 46.28 38.70
CA ILE A 69 -6.70 45.77 39.23
C ILE A 69 -5.76 46.92 39.60
N HIS A 70 -5.67 47.96 38.76
CA HIS A 70 -4.87 49.14 39.04
C HIS A 70 -5.38 49.88 40.29
N ALA A 71 -6.69 50.12 40.39
CA ALA A 71 -7.31 50.77 41.56
C ALA A 71 -7.13 49.95 42.86
N LEU A 72 -7.21 48.62 42.78
CA LEU A 72 -6.95 47.71 43.90
C LEU A 72 -5.48 47.72 44.32
N LYS A 73 -4.54 47.82 43.36
CA LYS A 73 -3.12 47.99 43.64
C LYS A 73 -2.84 49.33 44.35
N VAL A 74 -3.50 50.42 43.94
CA VAL A 74 -3.41 51.72 44.64
C VAL A 74 -3.97 51.61 46.06
N LYS A 75 -5.19 51.08 46.25
CA LYS A 75 -5.83 50.93 47.57
C LYS A 75 -5.04 50.06 48.55
N ARG A 76 -4.30 49.07 48.05
CA ARG A 76 -3.45 48.18 48.86
C ARG A 76 -2.05 48.73 49.13
N GLY A 77 -1.76 49.98 48.73
CA GLY A 77 -0.43 50.59 48.89
C GLY A 77 0.66 49.98 47.99
N LEU A 78 0.29 49.18 46.99
CA LEU A 78 1.24 48.51 46.08
C LEU A 78 1.76 49.44 44.97
N LEU A 79 1.31 50.70 44.95
CA LEU A 79 1.74 51.74 44.00
C LEU A 79 2.31 52.98 44.69
N GLU A 80 2.66 52.89 45.97
CA GLU A 80 3.60 53.85 46.55
C GLU A 80 5.01 53.52 46.07
N ASN A 81 5.75 54.55 45.64
CA ASN A 81 7.18 54.52 45.34
C ASN A 81 8.01 54.29 46.62
N GLU A 82 7.71 53.24 47.38
CA GLU A 82 8.66 52.72 48.33
C GLU A 82 9.79 52.06 47.54
N LYS A 83 10.97 52.69 47.58
CA LYS A 83 12.23 52.03 47.28
C LYS A 83 12.40 50.87 48.26
N VAL A 84 11.74 49.76 48.00
CA VAL A 84 12.05 48.48 48.61
C VAL A 84 13.51 48.22 48.25
N HIS A 85 14.38 48.32 49.25
CA HIS A 85 15.75 47.84 49.14
C HIS A 85 15.69 46.32 48.96
N LEU A 86 15.48 45.88 47.73
CA LEU A 86 15.83 44.53 47.31
C LEU A 86 17.34 44.37 47.55
N PRO A 87 17.79 43.22 48.08
CA PRO A 87 19.21 42.97 48.27
C PRO A 87 19.95 43.24 46.96
N ARG A 88 20.90 44.18 46.99
CA ARG A 88 21.81 44.43 45.87
C ARG A 88 22.55 43.13 45.57
N GLY A 89 22.22 42.50 44.44
CA GLY A 89 23.08 41.48 43.82
C GLY A 89 22.40 40.18 43.39
N SER A 90 21.35 40.24 42.58
CA SER A 90 21.14 39.17 41.58
C SER A 90 21.33 39.77 40.21
N ALA A 91 22.57 39.73 39.72
CA ALA A 91 22.90 40.07 38.34
C ALA A 91 21.90 39.37 37.41
N MET A 92 21.37 40.11 36.42
CA MET A 92 20.45 39.58 35.40
C MET A 92 21.02 38.27 34.87
N GLN A 93 20.40 37.13 35.21
CA GLN A 93 20.96 35.84 34.83
C GLN A 93 20.95 35.75 33.30
N GLN A 94 22.12 35.61 32.70
CA GLN A 94 22.25 35.37 31.25
C GLN A 94 21.28 34.26 30.83
N VAL A 95 20.51 34.46 29.76
CA VAL A 95 19.58 33.46 29.25
C VAL A 95 20.35 32.20 28.85
N SER A 96 19.81 31.00 29.16
CA SER A 96 20.39 29.75 28.67
C SER A 96 19.79 29.42 27.30
N SER A 97 20.47 29.80 26.22
CA SER A 97 20.17 29.31 24.87
C SER A 97 21.08 28.13 24.50
N PHE A 98 20.68 27.34 23.52
CA PHE A 98 21.61 26.38 22.89
C PHE A 98 22.61 27.14 22.04
N LYS A 99 23.83 26.59 21.95
CA LYS A 99 24.79 27.03 20.94
C LYS A 99 24.24 26.66 19.55
N ASP A 100 24.39 27.54 18.57
CA ASP A 100 23.85 27.33 17.21
C ASP A 100 24.17 25.94 16.66
N GLY A 101 23.11 25.20 16.31
CA GLY A 101 23.20 23.86 15.74
C GLY A 101 23.65 22.75 16.71
N ASN A 102 23.88 23.04 17.99
CA ASN A 102 24.30 22.06 19.00
C ASN A 102 23.53 22.20 20.32
N SER A 103 22.49 21.39 20.49
CA SER A 103 21.65 21.40 21.70
C SER A 103 22.31 20.73 22.93
N GLU A 104 23.51 20.18 22.78
CA GLU A 104 24.26 19.59 23.90
C GLU A 104 25.08 20.62 24.68
N VAL A 105 25.23 21.82 24.11
CA VAL A 105 26.03 22.91 24.66
C VAL A 105 25.16 24.14 24.81
N LEU A 106 25.17 24.71 26.01
CA LEU A 106 24.55 26.01 26.24
C LEU A 106 25.49 27.10 25.73
N ASP A 107 24.93 28.16 25.16
CA ASP A 107 25.65 29.35 24.72
C ASP A 107 26.07 30.23 25.91
N LEU A 108 26.97 29.67 26.72
CA LEU A 108 27.47 30.24 27.97
C LEU A 108 28.93 29.83 28.15
N PRO A 109 29.71 30.56 28.98
CA PRO A 109 31.05 30.12 29.37
C PRO A 109 31.01 28.68 29.93
N PRO A 110 31.95 27.79 29.54
CA PRO A 110 31.88 26.37 29.87
C PRO A 110 31.71 26.08 31.37
N ARG A 111 32.38 26.86 32.22
CA ARG A 111 32.28 26.77 33.68
C ARG A 111 30.87 27.11 34.18
N THR A 112 30.26 28.17 33.64
CA THR A 112 28.90 28.60 33.96
C THR A 112 27.87 27.58 33.49
N GLY A 113 27.98 27.10 32.25
CA GLY A 113 27.10 26.06 31.72
C GLY A 113 27.19 24.75 32.51
N ARG A 114 28.40 24.34 32.92
CA ARG A 114 28.60 23.18 33.80
C ARG A 114 27.95 23.39 35.17
N LYS A 115 28.15 24.55 35.79
CA LYS A 115 27.55 24.89 37.09
C LYS A 115 26.02 24.83 37.01
N ARG A 116 25.41 25.41 35.98
CA ARG A 116 23.95 25.37 35.78
C ARG A 116 23.42 23.94 35.66
N ARG A 117 24.02 23.10 34.82
CA ARG A 117 23.62 21.68 34.71
C ARG A 117 23.72 20.91 36.02
N LEU A 118 24.75 21.18 36.84
CA LEU A 118 24.89 20.56 38.16
C LEU A 118 23.78 20.99 39.11
N VAL A 119 23.50 22.29 39.20
CA VAL A 119 22.41 22.82 40.04
C VAL A 119 21.04 22.29 39.59
N THR A 120 20.78 22.22 38.28
CA THR A 120 19.55 21.63 37.73
C THR A 120 19.41 20.16 38.16
N MET A 121 20.48 19.37 38.06
CA MET A 121 20.47 17.97 38.49
C MET A 121 20.27 17.81 40.00
N GLU A 122 20.87 18.67 40.81
CA GLU A 122 20.71 18.65 42.26
C GLU A 122 19.27 18.96 42.67
N ASN A 123 18.66 20.00 42.09
CA ASN A 123 17.27 20.36 42.36
C ASN A 123 16.30 19.28 41.88
N ALA A 124 16.53 18.71 40.69
CA ALA A 124 15.74 17.56 40.22
C ALA A 124 15.86 16.34 41.15
N SER A 125 17.01 16.16 41.80
CA SER A 125 17.19 15.12 42.83
C SER A 125 16.46 15.40 44.13
N LYS A 126 16.26 16.67 44.49
CA LYS A 126 15.46 17.05 45.67
C LYS A 126 13.96 16.84 45.43
N ILE A 127 13.50 17.09 44.19
CA ILE A 127 12.08 16.96 43.81
C ILE A 127 11.69 15.48 43.57
N HIS A 128 12.48 14.74 42.78
CA HIS A 128 12.11 13.38 42.36
C HIS A 128 12.83 12.26 43.14
N GLY A 129 13.84 12.60 43.93
CA GLY A 129 14.57 11.64 44.77
C GLY A 129 14.08 11.68 46.22
N ASN A 130 14.43 10.65 46.99
CA ASN A 130 14.27 10.64 48.44
C ASN A 130 15.65 10.44 49.11
N SER A 131 15.74 10.69 50.41
CA SER A 131 17.00 10.58 51.17
C SER A 131 17.57 9.15 51.19
N SER A 132 16.72 8.13 51.17
CA SER A 132 17.10 6.71 51.28
C SER A 132 17.66 6.07 50.00
N LEU A 133 17.52 6.72 48.84
CA LEU A 133 18.07 6.19 47.58
C LEU A 133 19.59 6.35 47.49
N SER A 134 20.25 5.32 46.93
CA SER A 134 21.66 5.38 46.58
C SER A 134 21.94 6.47 45.53
N PRO A 135 23.18 7.02 45.44
CA PRO A 135 23.51 8.08 44.49
C PRO A 135 23.18 7.74 43.02
N SER A 136 23.39 6.48 42.61
CA SER A 136 23.10 6.03 41.25
C SER A 136 21.60 5.96 40.95
N LYS A 137 20.77 5.56 41.94
CA LYS A 137 19.31 5.56 41.81
C LYS A 137 18.75 6.99 41.83
N LYS A 138 19.25 7.86 42.72
CA LYS A 138 18.90 9.30 42.76
C LYS A 138 19.09 9.94 41.39
N ARG A 139 20.26 9.77 40.77
CA ARG A 139 20.54 10.28 39.42
C ARG A 139 19.53 9.78 38.38
N LYS A 140 19.14 8.50 38.40
CA LYS A 140 18.19 7.93 37.44
C LYS A 140 16.80 8.53 37.59
N VAL A 141 16.29 8.67 38.82
CA VAL A 141 14.95 9.24 39.04
C VAL A 141 14.90 10.73 38.70
N SER A 142 15.97 11.49 38.99
CA SER A 142 16.07 12.89 38.56
C SER A 142 16.02 13.04 37.03
N LEU A 143 16.76 12.21 36.31
CA LEU A 143 16.75 12.23 34.84
C LEU A 143 15.38 11.85 34.27
N ARG A 144 14.67 10.90 34.88
CA ARG A 144 13.30 10.54 34.49
C ARG A 144 12.33 11.69 34.72
N GLY A 145 12.42 12.34 35.87
CA GLY A 145 11.60 13.51 36.19
C GLY A 145 11.82 14.65 35.20
N LEU A 146 13.09 15.00 34.94
CA LEU A 146 13.45 16.02 33.94
C LEU A 146 12.93 15.66 32.55
N PHE A 147 13.11 14.41 32.11
CA PHE A 147 12.60 13.97 30.81
C PHE A 147 11.08 14.01 30.73
N ASN A 148 10.38 13.57 31.79
CA ASN A 148 8.93 13.62 31.87
C ASN A 148 8.42 15.07 31.78
N THR A 149 9.01 15.99 32.55
CA THR A 149 8.66 17.41 32.49
C THR A 149 8.85 17.98 31.08
N VAL A 150 10.00 17.68 30.44
CA VAL A 150 10.28 18.15 29.07
C VAL A 150 9.25 17.61 28.07
N VAL A 151 8.93 16.31 28.13
CA VAL A 151 7.97 15.69 27.18
C VAL A 151 6.53 16.15 27.43
N THR A 152 6.15 16.42 28.68
CA THR A 152 4.79 16.87 29.02
C THR A 152 4.53 18.32 28.62
N HIS A 153 5.54 19.20 28.75
CA HIS A 153 5.33 20.65 28.55
C HIS A 153 5.85 21.18 27.21
N ALA A 154 6.80 20.50 26.56
CA ALA A 154 7.29 20.92 25.26
C ALA A 154 6.37 20.44 24.13
N THR A 155 6.15 21.30 23.15
CA THR A 155 5.48 20.95 21.90
C THR A 155 6.35 20.01 21.06
N THR A 156 5.72 19.29 20.13
CA THR A 156 6.45 18.46 19.15
C THR A 156 7.48 19.24 18.35
N LYS A 157 7.22 20.53 18.05
CA LYS A 157 8.16 21.40 17.33
C LYS A 157 9.41 21.66 18.16
N GLU A 158 9.25 22.02 19.43
CA GLU A 158 10.37 22.28 20.35
C GLU A 158 11.19 21.01 20.61
N LEU A 159 10.53 19.86 20.82
CA LEU A 159 11.20 18.56 20.95
C LEU A 159 12.03 18.21 19.71
N LYS A 160 11.50 18.49 18.51
CA LYS A 160 12.20 18.26 17.25
C LYS A 160 13.43 19.18 17.13
N GLU A 161 13.30 20.45 17.45
CA GLU A 161 14.42 21.41 17.43
C GLU A 161 15.51 21.01 18.43
N MET A 162 15.14 20.69 19.67
CA MET A 162 16.05 20.17 20.69
C MET A 162 16.76 18.89 20.23
N SER A 163 16.03 17.97 19.59
CA SER A 163 16.59 16.70 19.13
C SER A 163 17.50 16.87 17.91
N LYS A 164 17.15 17.75 16.96
CA LYS A 164 17.91 17.99 15.72
C LYS A 164 19.34 18.43 15.99
N GLY A 165 19.55 19.24 17.03
CA GLY A 165 20.88 19.72 17.43
C GLY A 165 21.73 18.72 18.22
N SER A 166 21.20 17.57 18.64
CA SER A 166 21.95 16.62 19.50
C SER A 166 22.52 15.46 18.68
N LYS A 167 23.86 15.40 18.61
CA LYS A 167 24.57 14.26 18.02
C LYS A 167 24.34 12.98 18.80
N LYS A 168 24.30 13.04 20.14
CA LYS A 168 24.00 11.89 21.00
C LYS A 168 22.62 11.32 20.73
N ILE A 169 21.59 12.16 20.57
CA ILE A 169 20.25 11.69 20.21
C ILE A 169 20.28 11.10 18.79
N ASN A 170 20.79 11.82 17.81
CA ASN A 170 20.68 11.42 16.40
C ASN A 170 21.59 10.24 16.01
N GLU A 171 22.79 10.14 16.55
CA GLU A 171 23.79 9.13 16.15
C GLU A 171 23.82 7.91 17.09
N LYS A 172 23.25 8.02 18.30
CA LYS A 172 23.26 6.92 19.28
C LYS A 172 21.86 6.47 19.67
N VAL A 173 21.01 7.38 20.14
CA VAL A 173 19.67 7.02 20.65
C VAL A 173 18.74 6.60 19.52
N VAL A 174 18.56 7.45 18.51
CA VAL A 174 17.66 7.19 17.37
C VAL A 174 18.01 5.87 16.67
N PRO A 175 19.28 5.58 16.31
CA PRO A 175 19.64 4.31 15.71
C PRO A 175 19.39 3.13 16.62
N SER A 176 19.65 3.26 17.93
CA SER A 176 19.41 2.16 18.87
C SER A 176 17.94 1.76 18.94
N LEU A 177 17.02 2.73 18.91
CA LEU A 177 15.57 2.49 18.93
C LEU A 177 15.06 2.04 17.56
N ALA A 178 15.40 2.77 16.50
CA ALA A 178 14.94 2.46 15.15
C ALA A 178 15.43 1.09 14.68
N ASN A 179 16.67 0.70 15.03
CA ASN A 179 17.20 -0.60 14.62
C ASN A 179 16.50 -1.79 15.30
N VAL A 180 15.84 -1.59 16.45
CA VAL A 180 14.96 -2.61 17.04
C VAL A 180 13.73 -2.80 16.14
N ALA A 181 13.08 -1.71 15.74
CA ALA A 181 11.94 -1.74 14.83
C ALA A 181 12.32 -2.32 13.45
N VAL A 182 13.49 -1.97 12.90
CA VAL A 182 14.00 -2.55 11.65
C VAL A 182 14.15 -4.07 11.75
N ARG A 183 14.72 -4.58 12.84
CA ARG A 183 14.88 -6.04 13.03
C ARG A 183 13.56 -6.75 13.23
N ALA A 184 12.59 -6.11 13.88
CA ALA A 184 11.23 -6.63 14.00
C ALA A 184 10.56 -6.70 12.62
N PHE A 185 10.66 -5.62 11.83
CA PHE A 185 10.14 -5.57 10.46
C PHE A 185 10.79 -6.64 9.58
N GLU A 186 12.09 -6.89 9.69
CA GLU A 186 12.76 -7.94 8.91
C GLU A 186 12.17 -9.35 9.09
N ARG A 187 11.49 -9.59 10.23
CA ARG A 187 10.84 -10.85 10.60
C ARG A 187 9.32 -10.82 10.42
N SER A 188 8.77 -9.70 9.96
CA SER A 188 7.33 -9.51 9.79
C SER A 188 6.81 -10.14 8.50
N ALA A 189 5.51 -10.43 8.47
CA ALA A 189 4.80 -10.86 7.27
C ALA A 189 4.92 -9.83 6.13
N ASP A 190 4.92 -8.53 6.44
CA ASP A 190 5.09 -7.46 5.45
C ASP A 190 6.40 -7.57 4.69
N ASN A 191 7.49 -7.95 5.38
CA ASN A 191 8.78 -8.14 4.71
C ASN A 191 8.84 -9.42 3.88
N VAL A 192 8.08 -10.46 4.27
CA VAL A 192 7.86 -11.65 3.44
C VAL A 192 7.15 -11.24 2.15
N ASN A 193 6.02 -10.54 2.26
CA ASN A 193 5.25 -10.06 1.11
C ASN A 193 6.09 -9.17 0.18
N ARG A 194 6.84 -8.22 0.76
CA ARG A 194 7.80 -7.39 0.02
C ARG A 194 8.84 -8.22 -0.73
N SER A 195 9.33 -9.31 -0.11
CA SER A 195 10.34 -10.18 -0.71
C SER A 195 9.76 -11.04 -1.84
N VAL A 196 8.54 -11.55 -1.68
CA VAL A 196 7.79 -12.27 -2.72
C VAL A 196 7.52 -11.35 -3.91
N MET A 197 6.98 -10.16 -3.66
CA MET A 197 6.72 -9.17 -4.72
C MET A 197 7.98 -8.88 -5.54
N ILE A 198 9.14 -8.73 -4.89
CA ILE A 198 10.40 -8.51 -5.61
C ILE A 198 10.82 -9.73 -6.43
N LEU A 199 10.64 -10.96 -5.91
CA LEU A 199 10.97 -12.18 -6.64
C LEU A 199 10.17 -12.34 -7.94
N TYR A 200 8.90 -11.94 -7.93
CA TYR A 200 7.99 -12.04 -9.09
C TYR A 200 7.92 -10.77 -9.94
N ARG A 201 8.67 -9.73 -9.58
CA ARG A 201 8.60 -8.43 -10.26
C ARG A 201 9.09 -8.53 -11.70
N GLY A 202 8.17 -8.36 -12.65
CA GLY A 202 8.47 -8.48 -14.08
C GLY A 202 8.80 -9.91 -14.51
N GLY A 203 8.18 -10.90 -13.84
CA GLY A 203 8.45 -12.32 -14.02
C GLY A 203 9.29 -12.92 -12.90
N LEU A 204 9.35 -14.26 -12.85
CA LEU A 204 10.08 -14.99 -11.83
C LEU A 204 11.60 -14.76 -11.97
N MET A 205 12.21 -14.12 -10.98
CA MET A 205 13.66 -13.91 -10.95
C MET A 205 14.42 -15.19 -10.58
N SER A 206 15.55 -15.42 -11.25
CA SER A 206 16.48 -16.48 -10.85
C SER A 206 17.11 -16.21 -9.48
N LYS A 207 17.57 -17.26 -8.80
CA LYS A 207 18.31 -17.17 -7.53
C LYS A 207 19.48 -16.18 -7.61
N ALA A 208 20.26 -16.21 -8.69
CA ALA A 208 21.39 -15.32 -8.89
C ALA A 208 20.95 -13.85 -9.03
N LYS A 209 19.92 -13.60 -9.85
CA LYS A 209 19.38 -12.26 -10.07
C LYS A 209 18.77 -11.69 -8.78
N TYR A 210 18.01 -12.49 -8.03
CA TYR A 210 17.44 -12.11 -6.75
C TYR A 210 18.52 -11.72 -5.73
N ASN A 211 19.55 -12.57 -5.57
CA ASN A 211 20.65 -12.29 -4.66
C ASN A 211 21.47 -11.05 -5.08
N SER A 212 21.57 -10.78 -6.38
CA SER A 212 22.19 -9.55 -6.89
C SER A 212 21.39 -8.31 -6.47
N VAL A 213 20.06 -8.32 -6.65
CA VAL A 213 19.17 -7.23 -6.21
C VAL A 213 19.20 -7.05 -4.70
N LEU A 214 19.14 -8.14 -3.93
CA LEU A 214 19.31 -8.07 -2.47
C LEU A 214 20.66 -7.45 -2.11
N SER A 215 21.74 -7.86 -2.79
CA SER A 215 23.07 -7.33 -2.54
C SER A 215 23.17 -5.84 -2.86
N SER A 216 22.61 -5.38 -3.98
CA SER A 216 22.72 -3.98 -4.44
C SER A 216 21.86 -3.02 -3.62
N LEU A 217 20.69 -3.45 -3.16
CA LEU A 217 19.81 -2.62 -2.33
C LEU A 217 20.33 -2.45 -0.91
N ILE A 218 21.01 -3.47 -0.37
CA ILE A 218 21.32 -3.56 1.06
C ILE A 218 22.79 -3.35 1.37
N TYR A 219 23.71 -3.66 0.46
CA TYR A 219 25.14 -3.63 0.73
C TYR A 219 25.87 -2.70 -0.22
N LYS A 220 26.87 -2.02 0.32
CA LYS A 220 27.90 -1.32 -0.44
C LYS A 220 29.24 -2.02 -0.23
N THR A 221 30.02 -2.10 -1.29
CA THR A 221 31.40 -2.58 -1.22
C THR A 221 32.25 -1.45 -0.68
N GLY A 222 32.93 -1.67 0.45
CA GLY A 222 33.89 -0.72 0.98
C GLY A 222 35.21 -0.76 0.21
N VAL A 223 36.10 0.18 0.50
CA VAL A 223 37.47 0.23 -0.02
C VAL A 223 38.26 -1.05 0.33
N ASP A 224 37.86 -1.73 1.40
CA ASP A 224 38.38 -3.02 1.86
C ASP A 224 37.80 -4.24 1.09
N SER A 225 37.08 -4.02 0.00
CA SER A 225 36.33 -5.03 -0.77
C SER A 225 35.30 -5.82 0.05
N LYS A 226 35.04 -5.42 1.31
CA LYS A 226 34.06 -6.05 2.18
C LYS A 226 32.68 -5.43 1.95
N LYS A 227 31.66 -6.29 1.85
CA LYS A 227 30.26 -5.86 1.79
C LYS A 227 29.81 -5.36 3.15
N LYS A 228 29.50 -4.07 3.25
CA LYS A 228 28.94 -3.44 4.46
C LYS A 228 27.49 -3.10 4.24
N ARG A 229 26.65 -3.42 5.22
CA ARG A 229 25.22 -3.09 5.17
C ARG A 229 25.04 -1.57 5.16
N CYS A 230 24.23 -1.10 4.21
CA CYS A 230 23.83 0.29 4.08
C CYS A 230 23.11 0.78 5.34
N LYS A 231 23.41 2.02 5.69
CA LYS A 231 22.79 2.76 6.79
C LYS A 231 22.40 4.15 6.28
N LEU A 232 21.37 4.73 6.88
CA LEU A 232 21.10 6.16 6.76
C LEU A 232 22.24 6.95 7.41
N SER A 233 22.32 8.25 7.11
CA SER A 233 23.38 9.15 7.61
C SER A 233 23.50 9.15 9.13
N ASN A 234 22.40 8.94 9.83
CA ASN A 234 22.34 8.88 11.29
C ASN A 234 22.68 7.49 11.87
N GLY A 235 22.94 6.47 11.06
CA GLY A 235 23.31 5.11 11.50
C GLY A 235 22.15 4.11 11.60
N VAL A 236 20.92 4.49 11.22
CA VAL A 236 19.78 3.58 11.10
C VAL A 236 19.99 2.61 9.94
N LEU A 237 19.75 1.32 10.17
CA LEU A 237 19.93 0.25 9.19
C LEU A 237 18.81 0.26 8.14
N LEU A 238 19.14 0.02 6.87
CA LEU A 238 18.12 -0.26 5.84
C LEU A 238 17.61 -1.69 5.98
N PRO A 239 16.28 -1.94 6.09
CA PRO A 239 15.72 -3.29 6.28
C PRO A 239 16.06 -4.23 5.13
N LYS A 240 16.54 -5.44 5.45
CA LYS A 240 16.89 -6.48 4.47
C LYS A 240 15.66 -7.21 3.96
N LEU A 241 15.70 -7.59 2.69
CA LEU A 241 14.81 -8.63 2.14
C LEU A 241 15.16 -9.99 2.74
N LEU A 242 14.21 -10.93 2.67
CA LEU A 242 14.45 -12.30 3.06
C LEU A 242 15.55 -12.92 2.19
N PRO A 243 16.48 -13.71 2.76
CA PRO A 243 17.38 -14.53 1.97
C PRO A 243 16.58 -15.47 1.06
N TYR A 244 17.07 -15.71 -0.16
CA TYR A 244 16.38 -16.56 -1.15
C TYR A 244 16.01 -17.94 -0.58
N LYS A 245 16.88 -18.54 0.24
CA LYS A 245 16.61 -19.85 0.86
C LYS A 245 15.35 -19.82 1.75
N ASP A 246 15.20 -18.77 2.55
CA ASP A 246 14.08 -18.65 3.48
C ASP A 246 12.81 -18.20 2.76
N LEU A 247 12.95 -17.36 1.72
CA LEU A 247 11.85 -17.03 0.82
C LEU A 247 11.29 -18.27 0.11
N MET A 248 12.16 -19.15 -0.40
CA MET A 248 11.71 -20.39 -1.05
C MET A 248 11.07 -21.38 -0.06
N LYS A 249 11.49 -21.39 1.22
CA LYS A 249 10.79 -22.18 2.24
C LYS A 249 9.36 -21.67 2.44
N PHE A 250 9.19 -20.35 2.52
CA PHE A 250 7.87 -19.74 2.61
C PHE A 250 7.02 -20.10 1.38
N ILE A 251 7.54 -19.92 0.17
CA ILE A 251 6.80 -20.25 -1.06
C ILE A 251 6.38 -21.72 -1.10
N LYS A 252 7.27 -22.63 -0.71
CA LYS A 252 6.98 -24.08 -0.63
C LYS A 252 5.99 -24.45 0.46
N SER A 253 5.77 -23.58 1.45
CA SER A 253 4.77 -23.78 2.50
C SER A 253 3.38 -23.28 2.10
N ILE A 254 3.26 -22.57 0.98
CA ILE A 254 1.96 -22.15 0.46
C ILE A 254 1.26 -23.39 -0.09
N ASP A 255 0.07 -23.66 0.42
CA ASP A 255 -0.79 -24.72 -0.10
C ASP A 255 -1.38 -24.29 -1.44
N ILE A 256 -0.99 -25.01 -2.50
CA ILE A 256 -1.48 -24.80 -3.86
C ILE A 256 -2.48 -25.90 -4.29
N GLY A 257 -2.87 -26.78 -3.37
CA GLY A 257 -3.67 -27.97 -3.63
C GLY A 257 -2.84 -29.23 -3.90
N VAL A 258 -3.54 -30.34 -4.09
CA VAL A 258 -2.93 -31.65 -4.32
C VAL A 258 -2.56 -31.80 -5.80
N LEU A 259 -1.26 -31.83 -6.09
CA LEU A 259 -0.75 -32.14 -7.42
C LEU A 259 -0.91 -33.61 -7.73
N LYS A 260 -1.67 -33.92 -8.77
CA LYS A 260 -1.87 -35.27 -9.31
C LYS A 260 -0.98 -35.47 -10.54
N PRO A 261 -0.38 -36.65 -10.74
CA PRO A 261 0.37 -36.94 -11.96
C PRO A 261 -0.57 -36.95 -13.17
N ILE A 262 -0.10 -36.48 -14.33
CA ILE A 262 -0.95 -36.42 -15.52
C ILE A 262 -1.38 -37.85 -15.97
N PRO A 263 -2.67 -38.06 -16.33
CA PRO A 263 -3.14 -39.37 -16.79
C PRO A 263 -2.37 -39.80 -18.04
N GLN A 264 -1.76 -40.98 -18.01
CA GLN A 264 -1.08 -41.50 -19.20
C GLN A 264 -2.13 -42.06 -20.17
N ALA A 265 -1.93 -41.79 -21.46
CA ALA A 265 -2.67 -42.50 -22.49
C ALA A 265 -2.29 -43.98 -22.48
N GLU A 266 -3.27 -44.86 -22.68
CA GLU A 266 -3.01 -46.28 -22.92
C GLU A 266 -2.32 -46.43 -24.28
N GLN A 267 -1.47 -47.45 -24.42
CA GLN A 267 -0.73 -47.69 -25.66
C GLN A 267 -1.72 -47.82 -26.83
N ILE A 268 -1.57 -46.97 -27.84
CA ILE A 268 -2.21 -47.19 -29.13
C ILE A 268 -1.28 -48.15 -29.87
N GLU A 269 -1.64 -49.43 -29.97
CA GLU A 269 -0.83 -50.51 -30.59
C GLU A 269 -0.53 -50.31 -32.09
N ASN A 270 -0.99 -49.23 -32.71
CA ASN A 270 -0.92 -49.04 -34.16
C ASN A 270 -0.18 -47.75 -34.50
N GLN A 271 1.15 -47.79 -34.49
CA GLN A 271 2.02 -46.98 -35.37
C GLN A 271 3.47 -47.48 -35.29
N ASP A 272 3.96 -47.99 -36.43
CA ASP A 272 5.25 -48.66 -36.61
C ASP A 272 6.46 -47.80 -36.17
N GLY A 273 7.23 -48.32 -35.21
CA GLY A 273 8.53 -47.79 -34.77
C GLY A 273 8.91 -48.32 -33.38
N PRO A 274 10.20 -48.43 -33.02
CA PRO A 274 10.65 -49.12 -31.82
C PRO A 274 10.00 -48.52 -30.56
N ASN A 275 9.17 -49.34 -29.91
CA ASN A 275 8.42 -49.12 -28.69
C ASN A 275 9.20 -48.40 -27.58
N VAL A 276 9.11 -47.08 -27.54
CA VAL A 276 9.30 -46.30 -26.31
C VAL A 276 8.23 -45.22 -26.29
N THR A 277 7.03 -45.54 -25.81
CA THR A 277 6.09 -44.50 -25.35
C THR A 277 6.74 -43.79 -24.16
N HIS A 278 7.33 -42.63 -24.41
CA HIS A 278 7.94 -41.84 -23.36
C HIS A 278 6.85 -41.41 -22.38
N GLN A 279 6.94 -41.89 -21.13
CA GLN A 279 6.10 -41.41 -20.03
C GLN A 279 6.12 -39.87 -20.01
N VAL A 280 4.95 -39.27 -20.11
CA VAL A 280 4.82 -37.81 -20.11
C VAL A 280 5.03 -37.31 -18.70
N SER A 281 6.09 -36.52 -18.50
CA SER A 281 6.31 -35.79 -17.25
C SER A 281 5.36 -34.61 -17.17
N GLY A 282 4.45 -34.63 -16.20
CA GLY A 282 3.49 -33.55 -16.00
C GLY A 282 2.65 -33.75 -14.75
N CYS A 283 1.99 -32.68 -14.33
CA CYS A 283 1.08 -32.69 -13.20
C CYS A 283 -0.11 -31.78 -13.45
N PHE A 284 -1.20 -32.04 -12.73
CA PHE A 284 -2.40 -31.23 -12.78
C PHE A 284 -3.00 -31.05 -11.38
N LEU A 285 -3.79 -30.00 -11.24
CA LEU A 285 -4.64 -29.73 -10.09
C LEU A 285 -6.07 -30.14 -10.42
N ASP A 286 -6.79 -30.58 -9.39
CA ASP A 286 -8.22 -30.85 -9.48
C ASP A 286 -8.99 -29.57 -9.81
N LEU A 287 -9.79 -29.57 -10.89
CA LEU A 287 -10.45 -28.37 -11.38
C LEU A 287 -11.46 -27.80 -10.37
N GLU A 288 -12.32 -28.65 -9.80
CA GLU A 288 -13.33 -28.26 -8.81
C GLU A 288 -12.66 -27.66 -7.57
N ALA A 289 -11.67 -28.35 -7.00
CA ALA A 289 -10.93 -27.85 -5.83
C ALA A 289 -10.20 -26.54 -6.13
N ARG A 290 -9.61 -26.40 -7.32
CA ARG A 290 -8.90 -25.19 -7.73
C ARG A 290 -9.84 -24.00 -7.88
N LEU A 291 -11.02 -24.19 -8.49
CA LEU A 291 -12.02 -23.14 -8.64
C LEU A 291 -12.55 -22.65 -7.28
N LEU A 292 -12.79 -23.56 -6.34
CA LEU A 292 -13.20 -23.20 -4.98
C LEU A 292 -12.13 -22.40 -4.24
N GLN A 293 -10.86 -22.82 -4.36
CA GLN A 293 -9.73 -22.09 -3.78
C GLN A 293 -9.61 -20.67 -4.35
N LEU A 294 -9.77 -20.51 -5.67
CA LEU A 294 -9.73 -19.21 -6.32
C LEU A 294 -10.94 -18.35 -5.93
N ALA A 295 -12.14 -18.93 -5.84
CA ALA A 295 -13.34 -18.20 -5.43
C ALA A 295 -13.20 -17.62 -4.01
N ASP A 296 -12.71 -18.42 -3.05
CA ASP A 296 -12.42 -17.98 -1.69
C ASP A 296 -11.42 -16.80 -1.67
N LEU A 297 -10.34 -16.93 -2.44
CA LEU A 297 -9.33 -15.88 -2.59
C LEU A 297 -9.94 -14.57 -3.12
N TYR A 298 -10.68 -14.64 -4.22
CA TYR A 298 -11.23 -13.44 -4.85
C TYR A 298 -12.35 -12.79 -4.04
N LEU A 299 -13.20 -13.57 -3.37
CA LEU A 299 -14.19 -13.04 -2.43
C LEU A 299 -13.51 -12.34 -1.24
N SER A 300 -12.44 -12.93 -0.71
CA SER A 300 -11.64 -12.34 0.36
C SER A 300 -10.98 -11.03 -0.06
N ILE A 301 -10.46 -10.94 -1.29
CA ILE A 301 -9.90 -9.70 -1.83
C ILE A 301 -11.00 -8.66 -2.04
N ASP A 302 -12.14 -9.05 -2.61
CA ASP A 302 -13.27 -8.16 -2.93
C ASP A 302 -13.83 -7.46 -1.69
N LYS A 303 -13.87 -8.15 -0.53
CA LYS A 303 -14.24 -7.57 0.77
C LYS A 303 -13.39 -6.38 1.18
N VAL A 304 -12.11 -6.36 0.79
CA VAL A 304 -11.15 -5.30 1.14
C VAL A 304 -11.03 -4.27 0.02
N THR A 305 -11.03 -4.73 -1.22
CA THR A 305 -10.91 -3.90 -2.42
C THR A 305 -11.87 -4.45 -3.48
N PRO A 306 -13.00 -3.78 -3.72
CA PRO A 306 -13.97 -4.24 -4.70
C PRO A 306 -13.35 -4.37 -6.09
N ILE A 307 -13.30 -5.59 -6.61
CA ILE A 307 -12.72 -5.99 -7.90
C ILE A 307 -13.65 -6.89 -8.72
N LEU A 308 -14.65 -7.52 -8.09
CA LEU A 308 -15.58 -8.43 -8.74
C LEU A 308 -16.74 -7.68 -9.38
N SER A 309 -17.04 -8.07 -10.62
CA SER A 309 -18.20 -7.68 -11.40
C SER A 309 -19.00 -8.93 -11.75
N TRP A 310 -20.29 -8.90 -11.45
CA TRP A 310 -21.20 -10.02 -11.70
C TRP A 310 -21.90 -9.93 -13.06
N PHE A 311 -21.68 -8.86 -13.84
CA PHE A 311 -22.27 -8.65 -15.17
C PHE A 311 -23.79 -8.89 -15.25
N GLY A 312 -24.52 -8.46 -14.22
CA GLY A 312 -25.96 -8.66 -14.12
C GLY A 312 -26.41 -10.07 -13.72
N LYS A 313 -25.48 -10.99 -13.42
CA LYS A 313 -25.75 -12.28 -12.77
C LYS A 313 -25.89 -12.10 -11.25
N ALA A 314 -26.40 -13.13 -10.59
CA ALA A 314 -26.48 -13.18 -9.14
C ALA A 314 -25.04 -13.16 -8.53
N PRO A 315 -24.81 -12.39 -7.45
CA PRO A 315 -23.55 -12.45 -6.70
C PRO A 315 -23.18 -13.90 -6.36
N GLY A 316 -21.90 -14.25 -6.50
CA GLY A 316 -21.42 -15.63 -6.34
C GLY A 316 -21.40 -16.46 -7.63
N THR A 317 -21.91 -15.92 -8.76
CA THR A 317 -21.79 -16.58 -10.06
C THR A 317 -20.45 -16.23 -10.71
N PHE A 318 -19.48 -17.14 -10.62
CA PHE A 318 -18.18 -17.00 -11.27
C PHE A 318 -18.25 -17.49 -12.72
N LEU A 319 -17.90 -16.60 -13.64
CA LEU A 319 -17.73 -16.86 -15.06
C LEU A 319 -16.28 -17.28 -15.28
N VAL A 320 -16.08 -18.50 -15.75
CA VAL A 320 -14.78 -19.17 -15.85
C VAL A 320 -14.34 -19.20 -17.31
N ALA A 321 -13.05 -18.91 -17.53
CA ALA A 321 -12.35 -19.21 -18.76
C ALA A 321 -11.33 -20.31 -18.51
N ILE A 322 -11.27 -21.31 -19.40
CA ILE A 322 -10.30 -22.41 -19.33
C ILE A 322 -9.69 -22.66 -20.71
N GLY A 323 -8.38 -22.63 -20.83
CA GLY A 323 -7.71 -22.79 -22.12
C GLY A 323 -6.35 -23.43 -21.97
N ALA A 324 -5.81 -23.93 -23.08
CA ALA A 324 -4.45 -24.44 -23.13
C ALA A 324 -3.55 -23.51 -23.93
N ASP A 325 -2.27 -23.54 -23.58
CA ASP A 325 -1.22 -22.80 -24.26
C ASP A 325 0.01 -23.70 -24.41
N GLY A 326 0.50 -23.75 -25.65
CA GLY A 326 1.72 -24.42 -26.05
C GLY A 326 2.93 -23.51 -25.85
N ALA A 327 3.93 -24.00 -25.14
CA ALA A 327 5.16 -23.28 -24.90
C ALA A 327 6.32 -23.94 -25.67
N PRO A 328 7.18 -23.17 -26.37
CA PRO A 328 8.33 -23.68 -27.12
C PRO A 328 9.51 -24.04 -26.20
N PHE A 329 9.22 -24.66 -25.06
CA PHE A 329 10.18 -25.03 -24.03
C PHE A 329 9.79 -26.42 -23.52
N GLY A 330 10.76 -27.31 -23.29
CA GLY A 330 10.46 -28.67 -22.87
C GLY A 330 11.40 -29.68 -23.52
N LYS A 331 11.11 -30.97 -23.31
CA LYS A 331 11.72 -32.03 -24.10
C LYS A 331 11.22 -31.87 -25.54
N ASP A 332 12.13 -31.94 -26.49
CA ASP A 332 11.83 -31.78 -27.93
C ASP A 332 11.21 -30.40 -28.29
N ASN A 333 11.47 -29.36 -27.48
CA ASN A 333 10.97 -27.98 -27.60
C ASN A 333 9.45 -27.82 -27.48
N GLU A 334 8.76 -28.74 -26.82
CA GLU A 334 7.30 -28.71 -26.70
C GLU A 334 6.85 -29.00 -25.27
N ALA A 335 6.09 -28.08 -24.68
CA ALA A 335 5.32 -28.29 -23.46
C ALA A 335 3.93 -27.68 -23.61
N THR A 336 2.97 -28.24 -22.89
CA THR A 336 1.59 -27.80 -22.88
C THR A 336 1.19 -27.44 -21.46
N SER A 337 0.53 -26.29 -21.31
CA SER A 337 -0.08 -25.88 -20.06
C SER A 337 -1.57 -25.64 -20.23
N TRP A 338 -2.36 -25.90 -19.19
CA TRP A 338 -3.74 -25.44 -19.12
C TRP A 338 -3.88 -24.41 -18.02
N LEU A 339 -4.68 -23.40 -18.29
CA LEU A 339 -4.86 -22.23 -17.47
C LEU A 339 -6.35 -22.03 -17.19
N VAL A 340 -6.66 -21.52 -16.00
CA VAL A 340 -8.01 -21.13 -15.59
C VAL A 340 -8.01 -19.70 -15.08
N SER A 341 -9.05 -18.94 -15.41
CA SER A 341 -9.22 -17.56 -14.94
C SER A 341 -10.70 -17.21 -14.75
N PHE A 342 -10.96 -16.14 -13.98
CA PHE A 342 -12.31 -15.61 -13.79
C PHE A 342 -12.53 -14.36 -14.62
N LEU A 343 -13.60 -14.37 -15.41
CA LEU A 343 -14.02 -13.23 -16.20
C LEU A 343 -14.63 -12.12 -15.32
N ASN A 344 -15.02 -12.42 -14.08
CA ASN A 344 -15.61 -11.46 -13.14
C ASN A 344 -14.68 -10.30 -12.76
N LEU A 345 -13.42 -10.29 -13.16
CA LEU A 345 -12.45 -9.25 -12.77
C LEU A 345 -12.52 -7.97 -13.63
N GLY A 346 -13.52 -7.86 -14.51
CA GLY A 346 -13.81 -6.66 -15.29
C GLY A 346 -12.61 -6.20 -16.14
N ASN A 347 -12.03 -5.05 -15.82
CA ASN A 347 -10.90 -4.51 -16.57
C ASN A 347 -9.61 -5.36 -16.45
N ARG A 348 -9.56 -6.33 -15.52
CA ARG A 348 -8.41 -7.22 -15.32
C ARG A 348 -8.53 -8.55 -16.07
N ILE A 349 -9.57 -8.78 -16.86
CA ILE A 349 -9.73 -10.02 -17.64
C ILE A 349 -8.52 -10.29 -18.55
N ALA A 350 -7.90 -9.24 -19.08
CA ALA A 350 -6.70 -9.35 -19.93
C ALA A 350 -5.37 -9.36 -19.13
N SER A 351 -5.44 -9.37 -17.79
CA SER A 351 -4.26 -9.36 -16.92
C SER A 351 -3.53 -10.69 -16.97
N CYS A 352 -2.22 -10.66 -17.16
CA CYS A 352 -1.39 -11.85 -17.00
C CYS A 352 -1.27 -12.32 -15.55
N ASP A 353 -1.67 -11.48 -14.57
CA ASP A 353 -1.62 -11.80 -13.14
C ASP A 353 -2.81 -12.67 -12.67
N ASP A 354 -3.87 -12.79 -13.48
CA ASP A 354 -5.14 -13.44 -13.12
C ASP A 354 -5.39 -14.74 -13.92
N ASN A 355 -4.34 -15.34 -14.48
CA ASN A 355 -4.37 -16.65 -15.15
C ASN A 355 -3.60 -17.69 -14.33
N PHE A 356 -4.28 -18.75 -13.92
CA PHE A 356 -3.73 -19.75 -12.99
C PHE A 356 -3.50 -21.08 -13.68
N LEU A 357 -2.31 -21.66 -13.49
CA LEU A 357 -2.01 -23.01 -13.96
C LEU A 357 -2.94 -24.05 -13.32
N LEU A 358 -3.57 -24.83 -14.19
CA LEU A 358 -4.34 -26.02 -13.84
C LEU A 358 -3.53 -27.29 -14.18
N LEU A 359 -2.84 -27.30 -15.31
CA LEU A 359 -2.03 -28.43 -15.79
C LEU A 359 -0.75 -27.94 -16.43
N GLY A 360 0.32 -28.72 -16.28
CA GLY A 360 1.56 -28.55 -17.03
C GLY A 360 2.15 -29.91 -17.41
N ALA A 361 2.46 -30.09 -18.68
CA ALA A 361 2.97 -31.34 -19.23
C ALA A 361 4.06 -31.09 -20.26
N ASN A 362 5.08 -31.94 -20.23
CA ASN A 362 6.22 -31.88 -21.12
C ASN A 362 5.96 -32.67 -22.42
N CYS A 363 4.94 -32.28 -23.15
CA CYS A 363 4.56 -32.85 -24.45
C CYS A 363 3.78 -31.83 -25.29
N LYS A 364 3.56 -32.19 -26.56
CA LYS A 364 2.69 -31.45 -27.47
C LYS A 364 1.24 -31.38 -27.01
N GLU A 365 0.52 -30.39 -27.51
CA GLU A 365 -0.89 -30.15 -27.24
C GLU A 365 -1.80 -31.24 -27.80
N ASP A 366 -1.40 -31.86 -28.91
CA ASP A 366 -2.09 -32.96 -29.58
C ASP A 366 -1.65 -34.35 -29.08
N HIS A 367 -0.79 -34.39 -28.05
CA HIS A 367 -0.35 -35.66 -27.47
C HIS A 367 -1.56 -36.40 -26.85
N PRO A 368 -1.71 -37.73 -27.03
CA PRO A 368 -2.85 -38.49 -26.53
C PRO A 368 -3.18 -38.30 -25.04
N THR A 369 -2.15 -38.13 -24.19
CA THR A 369 -2.27 -37.77 -22.77
C THR A 369 -3.03 -36.46 -22.54
N ILE A 370 -2.78 -35.42 -23.35
CA ILE A 370 -3.47 -34.12 -23.25
C ILE A 370 -4.92 -34.27 -23.72
N ILE A 371 -5.16 -35.01 -24.81
CA ILE A 371 -6.51 -35.28 -25.32
C ILE A 371 -7.35 -36.05 -24.29
N LYS A 372 -6.77 -37.06 -23.64
CA LYS A 372 -7.42 -37.82 -22.56
C LYS A 372 -7.77 -36.90 -21.39
N ASN A 373 -6.86 -36.02 -20.99
CA ASN A 373 -7.11 -35.06 -19.91
C ASN A 373 -8.21 -34.04 -20.29
N ALA A 374 -8.22 -33.52 -21.51
CA ALA A 374 -9.27 -32.61 -21.97
C ALA A 374 -10.66 -33.25 -21.94
N THR A 375 -10.75 -34.53 -22.30
CA THR A 375 -12.01 -35.30 -22.24
C THR A 375 -12.51 -35.45 -20.81
N GLN A 376 -11.59 -35.65 -19.86
CA GLN A 376 -11.89 -35.67 -18.44
C GLN A 376 -12.37 -34.28 -17.97
N ILE A 377 -11.64 -33.21 -18.31
CA ILE A 377 -12.00 -31.83 -17.96
C ILE A 377 -13.40 -31.47 -18.49
N ARG A 378 -13.73 -31.85 -19.73
CA ARG A 378 -15.08 -31.64 -20.29
C ARG A 378 -16.18 -32.28 -19.42
N SER A 379 -15.93 -33.47 -18.91
CA SER A 379 -16.87 -34.17 -18.03
C SER A 379 -16.97 -33.50 -16.66
N GLU A 380 -15.83 -33.04 -16.12
CA GLU A 380 -15.78 -32.27 -14.86
C GLU A 380 -16.51 -30.94 -14.98
N ILE A 381 -16.37 -30.21 -16.09
CA ILE A 381 -17.07 -28.94 -16.36
C ILE A 381 -18.59 -29.13 -16.21
N ALA A 382 -19.16 -30.12 -16.91
CA ALA A 382 -20.60 -30.37 -16.87
C ALA A 382 -21.09 -30.69 -15.44
N LEU A 383 -20.29 -31.43 -14.66
CA LEU A 383 -20.60 -31.73 -13.27
C LEU A 383 -20.52 -30.48 -12.39
N ILE A 384 -19.47 -29.67 -12.56
CA ILE A 384 -19.23 -28.46 -11.76
C ILE A 384 -20.33 -27.42 -11.98
N GLU A 385 -20.77 -27.21 -13.23
CA GLU A 385 -21.84 -26.27 -13.58
C GLU A 385 -23.21 -26.68 -13.01
N SER A 386 -23.41 -27.98 -12.76
CA SER A 386 -24.67 -28.50 -12.17
C SER A 386 -24.74 -28.32 -10.65
N LYS A 387 -23.63 -27.97 -10.00
CA LYS A 387 -23.50 -27.88 -8.54
C LYS A 387 -23.60 -26.43 -8.07
N THR A 388 -24.12 -26.27 -6.86
CA THR A 388 -24.04 -25.03 -6.07
C THR A 388 -23.22 -25.32 -4.83
N TYR A 389 -22.27 -24.44 -4.54
CA TYR A 389 -21.34 -24.57 -3.43
C TYR A 389 -21.61 -23.53 -2.35
N GLN A 390 -21.18 -23.84 -1.14
CA GLN A 390 -21.17 -22.92 -0.01
C GLN A 390 -19.77 -22.93 0.59
N LEU A 391 -19.10 -21.77 0.59
CA LEU A 391 -17.81 -21.63 1.25
C LEU A 391 -17.99 -21.34 2.73
N GLN A 392 -17.08 -21.84 3.56
CA GLN A 392 -17.14 -21.59 4.99
C GLN A 392 -16.90 -20.11 5.28
N GLY A 393 -17.86 -19.47 5.96
CA GLY A 393 -17.77 -18.07 6.37
C GLY A 393 -18.25 -17.06 5.32
N ASP A 394 -18.82 -17.53 4.21
CA ASP A 394 -19.52 -16.70 3.23
C ASP A 394 -21.00 -17.09 3.14
N ASP A 395 -21.87 -16.08 3.17
CA ASP A 395 -23.33 -16.27 3.01
C ASP A 395 -23.77 -16.35 1.53
N ILE A 396 -22.80 -16.35 0.61
CA ILE A 396 -23.03 -16.31 -0.83
C ILE A 396 -22.92 -17.72 -1.40
N ALA A 397 -24.02 -18.19 -2.00
CA ALA A 397 -24.02 -19.41 -2.80
C ALA A 397 -23.14 -19.24 -4.05
N ILE A 398 -22.20 -20.14 -4.24
CA ILE A 398 -21.24 -20.09 -5.35
C ILE A 398 -21.67 -21.02 -6.47
N ASN A 399 -21.64 -20.50 -7.69
CA ASN A 399 -21.88 -21.27 -8.91
C ASN A 399 -20.79 -20.91 -9.92
N PHE A 400 -20.32 -21.91 -10.66
CA PHE A 400 -19.37 -21.71 -11.74
C PHE A 400 -20.08 -21.89 -13.09
N LYS A 401 -19.76 -21.02 -14.05
CA LYS A 401 -20.23 -21.11 -15.44
C LYS A 401 -19.06 -20.93 -16.39
N PHE A 402 -18.82 -21.88 -17.26
CA PHE A 402 -17.71 -21.86 -18.21
C PHE A 402 -18.19 -21.17 -19.50
N GLU A 403 -17.81 -19.91 -19.66
CA GLU A 403 -18.29 -19.06 -20.76
C GLU A 403 -17.26 -18.93 -21.89
N LEU A 404 -15.99 -19.26 -21.62
CA LEU A 404 -14.91 -19.10 -22.60
C LEU A 404 -13.91 -20.25 -22.55
N VAL A 405 -13.57 -20.77 -23.74
CA VAL A 405 -12.46 -21.70 -23.93
C VAL A 405 -11.42 -21.03 -24.83
N PRO A 406 -10.61 -20.09 -24.31
CA PRO A 406 -9.64 -19.38 -25.12
C PRO A 406 -8.65 -20.38 -25.72
N SER A 407 -8.63 -20.44 -27.04
CA SER A 407 -7.86 -21.42 -27.81
C SER A 407 -7.36 -20.75 -29.08
N ASP A 408 -6.12 -21.05 -29.48
CA ASP A 408 -5.72 -20.75 -30.84
C ASP A 408 -6.48 -21.64 -31.83
N MET A 409 -6.45 -21.25 -33.10
CA MET A 409 -7.21 -21.92 -34.15
C MET A 409 -6.73 -23.35 -34.43
N LYS A 410 -5.44 -23.63 -34.19
CA LYS A 410 -4.86 -24.97 -34.35
C LYS A 410 -5.42 -25.88 -33.26
N TRP A 411 -5.42 -25.41 -32.03
CA TRP A 411 -5.93 -26.13 -30.87
C TRP A 411 -7.43 -26.39 -31.01
N LEU A 412 -8.20 -25.38 -31.37
CA LEU A 412 -9.64 -25.51 -31.59
C LEU A 412 -9.96 -26.60 -32.64
N ALA A 413 -9.26 -26.61 -33.77
CA ALA A 413 -9.47 -27.60 -34.82
C ALA A 413 -9.15 -29.02 -34.32
N THR A 414 -7.98 -29.21 -33.68
CA THR A 414 -7.56 -30.51 -33.14
C THR A 414 -8.55 -31.06 -32.12
N PHE A 415 -9.00 -30.24 -31.17
CA PHE A 415 -9.93 -30.68 -30.12
C PHE A 415 -11.37 -30.87 -30.62
N SER A 416 -11.73 -30.24 -31.74
CA SER A 416 -13.02 -30.45 -32.41
C SER A 416 -13.01 -31.69 -33.32
N GLY A 417 -11.86 -32.36 -33.47
CA GLY A 417 -11.68 -33.49 -34.40
C GLY A 417 -11.62 -33.07 -35.87
N GLU A 418 -11.31 -31.81 -36.14
CA GLU A 418 -11.18 -31.25 -37.47
C GLU A 418 -9.75 -31.42 -37.99
N LEU A 419 -9.60 -31.54 -39.32
CA LEU A 419 -8.30 -31.30 -39.96
C LEU A 419 -7.86 -29.87 -39.68
N THR A 420 -6.55 -29.63 -39.60
CA THR A 420 -6.04 -28.28 -39.35
C THR A 420 -6.65 -27.29 -40.34
N ASN A 421 -7.07 -26.12 -39.85
CA ASN A 421 -7.79 -25.14 -40.68
C ASN A 421 -6.95 -24.64 -41.88
N SER A 422 -5.65 -24.92 -41.88
CA SER A 422 -4.74 -24.68 -43.00
C SER A 422 -4.82 -25.72 -44.13
N ALA A 423 -5.48 -26.86 -43.92
CA ALA A 423 -5.48 -28.00 -44.84
C ALA A 423 -6.74 -28.10 -45.72
N ALA A 424 -7.92 -27.69 -45.23
CA ALA A 424 -9.18 -27.84 -45.98
C ALA A 424 -10.20 -26.71 -45.74
N TYR A 425 -10.46 -26.36 -44.48
CA TYR A 425 -11.48 -25.36 -44.12
C TYR A 425 -10.84 -24.26 -43.26
N PRO A 426 -10.82 -22.99 -43.71
CA PRO A 426 -10.13 -21.91 -42.98
C PRO A 426 -10.80 -21.52 -41.65
N SER A 427 -11.94 -22.10 -41.30
CA SER A 427 -12.70 -21.80 -40.08
C SER A 427 -13.40 -23.04 -39.53
N SER A 428 -13.23 -23.30 -38.23
CA SER A 428 -13.98 -24.30 -37.47
C SER A 428 -15.44 -23.90 -37.20
N PHE A 429 -15.79 -22.63 -37.43
CA PHE A 429 -17.11 -22.08 -37.11
C PHE A 429 -18.06 -22.00 -38.31
N ALA A 430 -17.56 -22.25 -39.51
CA ALA A 430 -18.34 -22.16 -40.73
C ALA A 430 -17.91 -23.26 -41.71
N LYS A 431 -18.89 -23.95 -42.31
CA LYS A 431 -18.65 -24.73 -43.52
C LYS A 431 -18.41 -23.74 -44.66
N CYS A 432 -17.15 -23.48 -44.99
CA CYS A 432 -16.79 -22.66 -46.15
C CYS A 432 -16.36 -23.54 -47.31
#